data_AF-A0A812VC22-F1
#
_entry.id   AF-A0A812VC22-F1
#
_cell.length_a   1.000
_cell.length_b   1.000
_cell.length_c   1.000
_cell.angle_alpha   90.00
_cell.angle_beta   90.00
_cell.angle_gamma   90.00
#
_symmetry.space_group_name_H-M   'P 1'
#
loop_
_entity.id
_entity.type
_entity.pdbx_description
1 polymer ?
#
loop_
_entity_poly.entity_id
_entity_poly.type
_entity_poly.pdbx_seq_one_letter_code
_entity_poly.pdbx_strand_id
1 'polypeptide(L)' 'VLLNSSWQPKLCDFGLAKIREQTALQTTLRGVSPIWAPPEIFDDKGGGVTEKVDVYSFGVILFELSTRKLPYA' A
#
# COMPACT_ATOMS: atom_id res chain seq x y z
N VAL A 1 3.10 6.14 8.32
CA VAL A 1 2.21 6.18 9.51
C VAL A 1 2.81 7.15 10.51
N LEU A 2 2.07 8.19 10.91
CA LEU A 2 2.49 9.12 11.96
C LEU A 2 1.70 8.85 13.24
N LEU A 3 2.23 9.29 14.39
CA LEU A 3 1.57 9.18 15.68
C LEU A 3 1.21 10.58 16.18
N ASN A 4 0.02 10.73 16.77
CA ASN A 4 -0.31 11.94 17.52
C ASN A 4 0.23 11.88 18.96
N SER A 5 0.00 12.94 19.73
CA SER A 5 0.40 13.02 21.15
C SER A 5 -0.22 11.94 22.05
N SER A 6 -1.32 11.33 21.62
CA SER A 6 -2.00 10.23 22.32
C SER A 6 -1.59 8.84 21.80
N TRP A 7 -0.48 8.73 21.05
CA TRP A 7 0.01 7.48 20.46
C TRP A 7 -0.96 6.80 19.48
N GLN A 8 -1.92 7.55 18.94
CA GLN A 8 -2.85 7.02 17.94
C GLN A 8 -2.21 7.09 16.54
N PRO A 9 -2.16 5.97 15.80
CA PRO A 9 -1.64 5.96 14.45
C PRO A 9 -2.58 6.67 13.49
N LYS A 10 -2.00 7.49 12.61
CA LYS A 10 -2.67 8.15 11.50
C LYS A 10 -1.94 7.84 10.20
N LEU A 11 -2.70 7.45 9.18
CA LEU A 11 -2.18 7.38 7.83
C LEU A 11 -1.86 8.79 7.35
N CYS A 12 -0.71 8.91 6.71
CA CYS A 12 -0.18 10.13 6.13
C CYS A 12 0.25 9.79 4.70
N ASP A 13 0.43 10.81 3.87
CA ASP A 13 0.84 10.68 2.47
C ASP A 13 -0.23 10.01 1.58
N PHE A 14 -1.15 10.84 1.08
CA PHE A 14 -2.19 10.46 0.12
C PHE A 14 -1.81 10.88 -1.32
N GLY A 15 -0.54 11.14 -1.61
CA GLY A 15 -0.09 11.66 -2.92
C GLY A 15 -0.36 10.70 -4.09
N LEU A 16 -0.51 9.40 -3.80
CA LEU A 16 -0.84 8.36 -4.78
C LEU A 16 -2.27 7.81 -4.63
N ALA A 17 -3.06 8.36 -3.70
CA ALA A 17 -4.41 7.87 -3.44
C ALA A 17 -5.35 8.17 -4.62
N LYS A 18 -6.30 7.27 -4.85
CA LYS A 18 -7.27 7.38 -5.96
C LYS A 18 -8.69 7.26 -5.48
N ILE A 19 -9.59 8.02 -6.11
CA ILE A 19 -11.02 7.94 -5.86
C ILE A 19 -11.62 6.95 -6.85
N ARG A 20 -12.18 5.86 -6.31
CA ARG A 20 -12.72 4.72 -7.07
C ARG A 20 -13.73 5.12 -8.15
N GLU A 21 -14.57 6.12 -7.90
CA GLU A 21 -15.66 6.52 -8.80
C GLU A 21 -15.22 7.45 -9.93
N GLN A 22 -14.06 8.11 -9.81
CA GLN A 22 -13.63 9.17 -10.74
C GLN A 22 -12.44 8.79 -11.62
N THR A 23 -11.79 7.65 -11.35
CA THR A 23 -10.56 7.27 -12.04
C THR A 23 -10.68 5.82 -12.46
N ALA A 24 -10.54 5.53 -13.75
CA ALA A 24 -10.18 4.18 -14.18
C ALA A 24 -8.92 3.79 -13.38
N LEU A 25 -8.93 2.67 -12.66
CA LEU A 25 -7.89 2.26 -11.71
C LEU A 25 -6.56 1.87 -12.40
N GLN A 26 -6.08 2.69 -13.34
CA GLN A 26 -4.78 2.59 -13.97
C GLN A 26 -3.72 3.20 -13.06
N THR A 27 -3.21 2.40 -12.12
CA THR A 27 -2.19 2.84 -11.17
C THR A 27 -0.87 3.13 -11.87
N THR A 28 -0.39 4.37 -11.75
CA THR A 28 0.97 4.70 -12.16
C THR A 28 1.91 4.11 -11.12
N LEU A 29 2.74 3.15 -11.50
CA LEU A 29 3.73 2.50 -10.62
C LEU A 29 4.77 3.44 -10.01
N ARG A 30 4.84 4.68 -10.52
CA ARG A 30 5.83 5.67 -10.15
C ARG A 30 5.58 6.18 -8.73
N GLY A 31 6.47 5.83 -7.81
CA GLY A 31 6.41 6.24 -6.39
C GLY A 31 5.84 5.18 -5.45
N VAL A 32 5.32 4.05 -5.97
CA VAL A 32 4.95 2.91 -5.13
C VAL A 32 6.24 2.27 -4.59
N SER A 33 6.30 2.02 -3.28
CA SER A 33 7.43 1.35 -2.67
C SER A 33 7.30 -0.17 -2.85
N PRO A 34 8.18 -0.85 -3.62
CA PRO A 34 7.96 -2.23 -4.05
C PRO A 34 7.89 -3.25 -2.91
N ILE A 35 8.56 -2.98 -1.79
CA ILE A 35 8.66 -3.92 -0.68
C ILE A 35 7.33 -4.13 0.08
N TRP A 36 6.36 -3.23 -0.08
CA TRP A 36 5.02 -3.39 0.48
C TRP A 36 3.97 -3.64 -0.61
N ALA A 37 4.35 -3.54 -1.90
CA ALA A 37 3.42 -3.69 -3.01
C ALA A 37 3.15 -5.18 -3.32
N PRO A 38 1.90 -5.55 -3.62
CA PRO A 38 1.59 -6.88 -4.09
C PRO A 38 2.07 -7.12 -5.53
N PRO A 39 2.24 -8.38 -5.95
CA PRO A 39 2.78 -8.72 -7.27
C PRO A 39 1.86 -8.29 -8.43
N GLU A 40 0.54 -8.31 -8.26
CA GLU A 40 -0.42 -7.95 -9.32
C GLU A 40 -0.32 -6.49 -9.76
N ILE A 41 0.24 -5.61 -8.93
CA ILE A 41 0.51 -4.22 -9.33
C ILE A 41 1.51 -4.17 -10.49
N PHE A 42 2.41 -5.14 -10.60
CA PHE A 42 3.44 -5.20 -11.64
C PHE A 42 3.02 -6.02 -12.87
N ASP A 43 1.83 -6.62 -12.86
CA ASP A 43 1.32 -7.40 -13.97
C ASP A 43 0.23 -6.63 -14.72
N ASP A 44 0.60 -6.07 -15.89
CA ASP A 44 -0.32 -5.37 -16.79
C ASP A 44 -1.42 -6.28 -17.38
N LYS A 45 -1.36 -7.61 -17.16
CA LYS A 45 -2.34 -8.57 -17.67
C LYS A 45 -3.44 -8.93 -16.66
N GLY A 46 -3.30 -8.54 -15.39
CA GLY A 46 -4.21 -8.95 -14.32
C GLY A 46 -5.30 -7.92 -14.02
N GLY A 47 -6.58 -8.27 -14.27
CA GLY A 47 -7.81 -7.85 -13.55
C GLY A 47 -8.12 -6.37 -13.21
N GLY A 48 -7.21 -5.44 -13.46
CA GLY A 48 -7.21 -4.10 -12.86
C GLY A 48 -6.72 -4.09 -11.41
N VAL A 49 -6.12 -2.96 -10.99
CA VAL A 49 -5.80 -2.71 -9.58
C VAL A 49 -7.09 -2.51 -8.80
N THR A 50 -7.25 -3.19 -7.67
CA THR A 50 -8.42 -3.09 -6.78
C THR A 50 -8.00 -2.61 -5.39
N GLU A 51 -8.95 -2.36 -4.49
CA GLU A 51 -8.66 -2.04 -3.09
C GLU A 51 -7.91 -3.15 -2.34
N LYS A 52 -7.82 -4.36 -2.91
CA LYS A 52 -7.08 -5.48 -2.32
C LYS A 52 -5.58 -5.23 -2.24
N VAL A 53 -5.06 -4.32 -3.07
CA VAL A 53 -3.64 -3.96 -3.01
C VAL A 53 -3.26 -3.24 -1.71
N ASP A 54 -4.18 -2.44 -1.17
CA ASP A 54 -4.01 -1.78 0.12
C ASP A 54 -4.07 -2.80 1.28
N VAL A 55 -4.92 -3.83 1.14
CA VAL A 55 -5.04 -4.93 2.11
C VAL A 55 -3.74 -5.73 2.19
N TYR A 56 -3.11 -6.03 1.04
CA TYR A 56 -1.81 -6.69 1.00
C TYR A 56 -0.74 -5.85 1.69
N SER A 57 -0.64 -4.57 1.32
CA SER A 57 0.34 -3.63 1.90
C SER A 57 0.20 -3.53 3.42
N PHE A 58 -1.04 -3.48 3.92
CA PHE A 58 -1.33 -3.51 5.36
C PHE A 58 -0.85 -4.81 6.03
N GLY A 59 -1.04 -5.96 5.38
CA GLY A 59 -0.53 -7.25 5.87
C GLY A 59 0.99 -7.28 6.01
N VAL A 60 1.72 -6.71 5.04
CA VAL A 60 3.18 -6.61 5.10
C VAL A 60 3.62 -5.70 6.27
N ILE A 61 2.93 -4.58 6.51
CA ILE A 61 3.20 -3.70 7.67
C ILE A 61 2.96 -4.45 8.99
N LEU A 62 1.90 -5.25 9.11
CA LEU A 62 1.66 -6.07 10.30
C LEU A 62 2.77 -7.11 10.51
N PHE A 63 3.25 -7.73 9.44
CA PHE A 63 4.39 -8.64 9.50
C PHE A 63 5.64 -7.92 10.01
N GLU A 64 5.98 -6.75 9.46
CA GLU A 64 7.11 -5.93 9.88
C GLU A 64 7.01 -5.55 11.37
N LEU A 65 5.82 -5.14 11.83
CA LEU A 65 5.59 -4.80 13.24
C LEU A 65 5.73 -6.01 14.18
N SER A 66 5.25 -7.19 13.77
CA SER A 66 5.30 -8.40 14.59
C SER A 66 6.72 -8.99 14.69
N THR A 67 7.49 -8.93 13.60
CA THR A 67 8.84 -9.51 13.53
C THR A 67 9.94 -8.51 13.87
N ARG A 68 9.65 -7.20 13.77
CA ARG A 68 10.63 -6.10 13.82
C ARG A 68 11.76 -6.23 12.80
N LYS A 69 11.48 -6.89 11.68
CA LYS A 69 12.41 -7.09 10.56
C LYS A 69 11.85 -6.46 9.31
N LEU A 70 12.76 -5.98 8.46
CA LEU A 70 12.36 -5.53 7.12
C LEU A 70 11.74 -6.71 6.36
N PRO A 71 10.60 -6.52 5.69
CA PRO A 71 10.02 -7.55 4.84
C PRO A 71 11.04 -8.06 3.81
N TYR A 72 11.08 -9.38 3.61
CA TYR A 72 11.95 -10.06 2.62
C TYR A 72 13.46 -9.92 2.82
N ALA A 73 13.91 -9.57 4.04
CA ALA A 73 15.32 -9.51 4.43
C ALA A 73 15.84 -10.82 5.06
#